data_AF-A0A202DCC8-F1
#
_entry.id   AF-A0A202DCC8-F1
#
_cell.length_a   1.000
_cell.length_b   1.000
_cell.length_c   1.000
_cell.angle_alpha   90.00
_cell.angle_beta   90.00
_cell.angle_gamma   90.00
#
_symmetry.space_group_name_H-M   'P 1'
#
loop_
_entity.id
_entity.type
_entity.pdbx_description
1 polymer ?
#
loop_
_entity_poly.entity_id
_entity_poly.type
_entity_poly.pdbx_seq_one_letter_code
_entity_poly.pdbx_strand_id
1 'polypeptide(L)'
;ASITVVSPETCDEILMLAEEEIITHISRYFEEKDADNMFIVFAATDSEEVNLAVMQACRKRNILCCTVDGNWRDGDFVSPASFSKDGITVSVSTGGQSCTRARDIKNMLADTLDNLPEQED
;
A
#
# COMPACT_ATOMS: atom_id res chain seq x y z
N ALA A 1 12.27 2.03 -2.65
CA ALA A 1 12.31 0.89 -1.71
C ALA A 1 12.71 -0.36 -2.49
N SER A 2 13.23 -1.40 -1.83
CA SER A 2 13.35 -2.72 -2.47
C SER A 2 12.01 -3.44 -2.31
N ILE A 3 11.35 -3.77 -3.42
CA ILE A 3 9.98 -4.30 -3.42
C ILE A 3 10.01 -5.75 -3.92
N THR A 4 9.37 -6.64 -3.15
CA THR A 4 9.13 -8.03 -3.53
C THR A 4 7.63 -8.28 -3.60
N VAL A 5 7.18 -8.87 -4.71
CA VAL A 5 5.80 -9.33 -4.90
C VAL A 5 5.80 -10.86 -4.91
N VAL A 6 5.00 -11.46 -4.03
CA VAL A 6 4.80 -12.93 -3.98
C VAL A 6 3.37 -13.21 -4.37
N SER A 7 3.17 -13.79 -5.54
CA SER A 7 1.84 -14.18 -6.04
C SER A 7 1.98 -15.18 -7.18
N PRO A 8 1.16 -16.25 -7.25
CA PRO A 8 1.20 -17.19 -8.37
C PRO A 8 0.88 -16.49 -9.71
N GLU A 9 -0.03 -15.52 -9.69
CA GLU A 9 -0.48 -14.75 -10.85
C GLU A 9 -0.46 -13.25 -10.53
N THR A 10 -0.16 -12.42 -11.53
CA THR A 10 -0.11 -10.95 -11.41
C THR A 10 -0.62 -10.31 -12.69
N CYS A 11 -0.97 -9.02 -12.61
CA CYS A 11 -1.28 -8.24 -13.81
C CYS A 11 -0.02 -7.93 -14.63
N ASP A 12 -0.22 -7.53 -15.89
CA ASP A 12 0.86 -7.24 -16.85
C ASP A 12 1.78 -6.12 -16.34
N GLU A 13 1.26 -5.12 -15.63
CA GLU A 13 2.06 -4.02 -15.09
C GLU A 13 3.11 -4.51 -14.07
N ILE A 14 2.77 -5.50 -13.24
CA ILE A 14 3.72 -6.09 -12.28
C ILE A 14 4.78 -6.92 -13.01
N LEU A 15 4.38 -7.65 -14.07
CA LEU A 15 5.32 -8.40 -14.90
C LEU A 15 6.32 -7.46 -15.59
N MET A 16 5.84 -6.37 -16.18
CA MET A 16 6.69 -5.35 -16.81
C MET A 16 7.69 -4.76 -15.81
N LEU A 17 7.24 -4.39 -14.60
CA LEU A 17 8.14 -3.87 -13.56
C LEU A 17 9.20 -4.91 -13.12
N ALA A 18 8.87 -6.19 -13.14
CA ALA A 18 9.81 -7.26 -12.83
C ALA A 18 10.81 -7.48 -13.97
N GLU A 19 10.37 -7.42 -15.23
CA GLU A 19 11.23 -7.47 -16.42
C GLU A 19 12.21 -6.29 -16.48
N GLU A 20 11.78 -5.11 -16.04
CA GLU A 20 12.61 -3.92 -15.90
C GLU A 20 13.50 -3.93 -14.64
N GLU A 21 13.49 -5.02 -13.86
CA GLU A 21 14.24 -5.19 -12.60
C GLU A 21 13.93 -4.12 -11.54
N ILE A 22 12.78 -3.45 -11.63
CA ILE A 22 12.32 -2.45 -10.66
C ILE A 22 11.82 -3.12 -9.38
N ILE A 23 11.25 -4.31 -9.51
CA ILE A 23 10.75 -5.14 -8.41
C ILE A 23 11.23 -6.59 -8.57
N THR A 24 11.22 -7.35 -7.48
CA THR A 24 11.38 -8.81 -7.52
C THR A 24 9.99 -9.47 -7.51
N HIS A 25 9.66 -10.25 -8.54
CA HIS A 25 8.45 -11.08 -8.53
C HIS A 25 8.80 -12.55 -8.27
N ILE A 26 8.11 -13.16 -7.30
CA ILE A 26 8.22 -14.58 -6.99
C ILE A 26 6.88 -15.24 -7.33
N SER A 27 6.83 -15.93 -8.46
CA SER A 27 5.62 -16.63 -8.95
C SER A 27 5.36 -17.92 -8.18
N ARG A 28 4.73 -17.80 -7.01
CA ARG A 28 4.18 -18.90 -6.21
C ARG A 28 3.25 -18.36 -5.13
N TYR A 29 2.59 -19.26 -4.42
CA TYR A 29 1.84 -18.93 -3.21
C TYR A 29 2.77 -18.46 -2.06
N PHE A 30 2.19 -17.67 -1.17
CA PHE A 30 2.84 -17.16 0.04
C PHE A 30 3.31 -18.29 0.96
N GLU A 31 4.50 -18.11 1.53
CA GLU A 31 5.06 -18.91 2.61
C GLU A 31 5.40 -17.98 3.80
N GLU A 32 5.27 -18.47 5.03
CA GLU A 32 5.49 -17.65 6.23
C GLU A 32 6.88 -16.96 6.26
N LYS A 33 7.90 -17.58 5.66
CA LYS A 33 9.26 -17.03 5.55
C LYS A 33 9.37 -15.81 4.62
N ASP A 34 8.37 -15.55 3.78
CA ASP A 34 8.38 -14.39 2.87
C ASP A 34 8.26 -13.08 3.63
N ALA A 35 7.71 -13.12 4.85
CA ALA A 35 7.71 -11.97 5.74
C ALA A 35 9.10 -11.72 6.35
N ASP A 36 10.06 -12.66 6.28
CA ASP A 36 11.35 -12.50 6.93
C ASP A 36 12.10 -11.26 6.41
N ASN A 37 12.61 -10.44 7.33
CA ASN A 37 13.37 -9.21 7.05
C ASN A 37 12.62 -8.12 6.27
N MET A 38 11.30 -8.22 6.14
CA MET A 38 10.50 -7.14 5.56
C MET A 38 10.30 -6.01 6.57
N PHE A 39 10.30 -4.77 6.09
CA PHE A 39 10.01 -3.60 6.94
C PHE A 39 8.50 -3.33 7.03
N ILE A 40 7.81 -3.42 5.89
CA ILE A 40 6.37 -3.25 5.73
C ILE A 40 5.88 -4.33 4.77
N VAL A 41 4.70 -4.90 5.05
CA VAL A 41 4.04 -5.91 4.21
C VAL A 41 2.62 -5.47 3.88
N PHE A 42 2.19 -5.73 2.64
CA PHE A 42 0.81 -5.55 2.20
C PHE A 42 0.19 -6.92 1.89
N ALA A 43 -0.87 -7.29 2.60
CA ALA A 43 -1.71 -8.44 2.31
C ALA A 43 -2.85 -8.00 1.40
N ALA A 44 -2.64 -8.16 0.08
CA ALA A 44 -3.50 -7.64 -0.97
C ALA A 44 -3.96 -8.73 -1.92
N THR A 45 -4.39 -9.87 -1.38
CA THR A 45 -4.94 -10.99 -2.18
C THR A 45 -6.46 -11.04 -2.06
N ASP A 46 -7.11 -11.74 -3.00
CA ASP A 46 -8.54 -12.01 -2.94
C ASP A 46 -8.92 -13.10 -1.91
N SER A 47 -7.93 -13.76 -1.30
CA SER A 47 -8.16 -14.79 -0.29
C SER A 47 -7.96 -14.22 1.11
N GLU A 48 -9.06 -14.11 1.85
CA GLU A 48 -9.06 -13.71 3.26
C GLU A 48 -8.17 -14.63 4.12
N GLU A 49 -8.15 -15.94 3.81
CA GLU A 49 -7.30 -16.91 4.50
C GLU A 49 -5.81 -16.61 4.31
N VAL A 50 -5.40 -16.28 3.07
CA VAL A 50 -4.01 -15.90 2.76
C VAL A 50 -3.67 -14.58 3.45
N ASN A 51 -4.54 -13.58 3.39
CA ASN A 51 -4.29 -12.29 4.03
C ASN A 51 -4.13 -12.44 5.55
N LEU A 52 -4.94 -13.30 6.19
CA LEU A 52 -4.80 -13.63 7.60
C LEU A 52 -3.48 -14.34 7.92
N ALA A 53 -3.05 -15.29 7.07
CA ALA A 53 -1.77 -15.97 7.22
C ALA A 53 -0.60 -14.98 7.13
N VAL A 54 -0.65 -14.03 6.18
CA VAL A 54 0.34 -12.95 6.05
C VAL A 54 0.38 -12.08 7.30
N MET A 55 -0.78 -11.63 7.80
CA MET A 55 -0.86 -10.85 9.05
C MET A 55 -0.23 -11.60 10.23
N GLN A 56 -0.57 -12.88 10.40
CA GLN A 56 -0.03 -13.70 11.49
C GLN A 56 1.49 -13.86 11.37
N ALA A 57 2.01 -14.10 10.17
CA ALA A 57 3.44 -14.18 9.92
C ALA A 57 4.17 -12.88 10.30
N CYS A 58 3.59 -11.73 9.93
CA CYS A 58 4.13 -10.40 10.24
C CYS A 58 4.08 -10.10 11.75
N ARG A 59 2.96 -10.37 12.41
CA ARG A 59 2.79 -10.19 13.86
C ARG A 59 3.82 -10.97 14.67
N LYS A 60 4.10 -12.23 14.31
CA LYS A 60 5.14 -13.05 14.98
C LYS A 60 6.54 -12.42 14.91
N ARG A 61 6.77 -11.56 13.92
CA ARG A 61 8.07 -10.94 13.61
C ARG A 61 8.13 -9.45 13.96
N ASN A 62 7.05 -8.88 14.49
CA ASN A 62 6.89 -7.43 14.73
C ASN A 62 7.08 -6.59 13.45
N ILE A 63 6.52 -7.06 12.33
CA ILE A 63 6.56 -6.37 11.03
C ILE A 63 5.20 -5.70 10.80
N LEU A 64 5.22 -4.45 10.35
CA LEU A 64 4.01 -3.70 10.04
C LEU A 64 3.30 -4.33 8.83
N CYS A 65 2.05 -4.72 9.01
CA CYS A 65 1.22 -5.31 7.97
C CYS A 65 -0.03 -4.47 7.71
N CYS A 66 -0.31 -4.17 6.44
CA CYS A 66 -1.57 -3.59 5.99
C CYS A 66 -2.36 -4.66 5.24
N THR A 67 -3.61 -4.91 5.63
CA THR A 67 -4.54 -5.71 4.82
C THR A 67 -5.42 -4.79 4.00
N VAL A 68 -5.57 -5.14 2.72
CA VAL A 68 -6.32 -4.31 1.75
C VAL A 68 -7.78 -4.76 1.64
N ASP A 69 -8.17 -5.78 2.40
CA ASP A 69 -9.49 -6.38 2.41
C ASP A 69 -10.43 -5.78 3.49
N GLY A 70 -11.58 -6.44 3.70
CA GLY A 70 -12.55 -6.05 4.73
C GLY A 70 -12.03 -6.13 6.16
N ASN A 71 -10.92 -6.83 6.40
CA ASN A 71 -10.29 -7.01 7.71
C ASN A 71 -9.23 -5.94 8.00
N TRP A 72 -9.22 -4.81 7.30
CA TRP A 72 -8.27 -3.70 7.50
C TRP A 72 -8.09 -3.26 8.96
N ARG A 73 -9.09 -3.50 9.83
CA ARG A 73 -9.03 -3.21 11.27
C ARG A 73 -8.04 -4.09 12.04
N ASP A 74 -7.72 -5.25 11.50
CA ASP A 74 -6.74 -6.19 12.06
C ASP A 74 -5.32 -5.88 11.58
N GLY A 75 -5.15 -5.04 10.56
CA GLY A 75 -3.86 -4.52 10.11
C GLY A 75 -3.26 -3.49 11.08
N ASP A 76 -1.95 -3.30 11.01
CA ASP A 76 -1.22 -2.34 11.84
C ASP A 76 -1.36 -0.89 11.34
N PHE A 77 -1.69 -0.71 10.06
CA PHE A 77 -1.90 0.60 9.46
C PHE A 77 -2.85 0.54 8.26
N VAL A 78 -3.37 1.71 7.87
CA VAL A 78 -4.18 1.88 6.66
C VAL A 78 -3.47 2.81 5.68
N SER A 79 -3.58 2.53 4.39
CA SER A 79 -3.05 3.43 3.36
C SER A 79 -3.94 4.69 3.23
N PRO A 80 -3.40 5.91 3.39
CA PRO A 80 -4.17 7.14 3.24
C PRO A 80 -4.42 7.47 1.77
N ALA A 81 -5.42 8.33 1.50
CA ALA A 81 -5.53 9.01 0.22
C ALA A 81 -4.48 10.12 0.18
N SER A 82 -3.53 10.07 -0.75
CA SER A 82 -2.44 11.05 -0.81
C SER A 82 -2.23 11.64 -2.20
N PHE A 83 -1.61 12.81 -2.24
CA PHE A 83 -1.04 13.40 -3.44
C PHE A 83 0.26 14.12 -3.10
N SER A 84 1.12 14.26 -4.10
CA SER A 84 2.36 15.02 -4.01
C SER A 84 2.46 15.94 -5.23
N LYS A 85 2.65 17.24 -4.99
CA LYS A 85 2.81 18.25 -6.04
C LYS A 85 3.68 19.39 -5.51
N ASP A 86 4.57 19.92 -6.34
CA ASP A 86 5.42 21.08 -6.03
C ASP A 86 6.19 20.96 -4.70
N GLY A 87 6.70 19.74 -4.42
CA GLY A 87 7.44 19.44 -3.18
C GLY A 87 6.57 19.27 -1.93
N ILE A 88 5.25 19.47 -2.02
CA ILE A 88 4.30 19.29 -0.93
C ILE A 88 3.67 17.90 -1.04
N THR A 89 3.59 17.19 0.08
CA THR A 89 2.84 15.93 0.19
C THR A 89 1.73 16.09 1.21
N VAL A 90 0.51 15.71 0.80
CA VAL A 90 -0.67 15.73 1.67
C VAL A 90 -1.27 14.33 1.69
N SER A 91 -1.53 13.83 2.91
CA SER A 91 -2.17 12.55 3.15
C SER A 91 -3.44 12.76 3.99
N VAL A 92 -4.57 12.28 3.49
CA VAL A 92 -5.87 12.32 4.16
C VAL A 92 -6.28 10.91 4.52
N SER A 93 -6.54 10.67 5.80
CA SER A 93 -7.02 9.39 6.31
C SER A 93 -8.29 9.58 7.12
N THR A 94 -9.24 8.66 6.93
CA THR A 94 -10.41 8.48 7.81
C THR A 94 -10.22 7.27 8.72
N GLY A 95 -8.99 6.74 8.82
CA GLY A 95 -8.69 5.52 9.56
C GLY A 95 -9.49 4.33 9.01
N GLY A 96 -9.57 4.18 7.68
CA GLY A 96 -10.31 3.11 7.01
C GLY A 96 -11.85 3.25 7.00
N GLN A 97 -12.42 4.24 7.69
CA GLN A 97 -13.87 4.35 7.85
C GLN A 97 -14.61 4.83 6.58
N SER A 98 -13.97 5.65 5.76
CA SER A 98 -14.57 6.16 4.53
C SER A 98 -13.50 6.53 3.51
N CYS A 99 -13.25 5.63 2.56
CA CYS A 99 -12.33 5.86 1.44
C CYS A 99 -12.81 7.00 0.55
N THR A 100 -14.12 7.09 0.31
CA THR A 100 -14.73 8.18 -0.48
C THR A 100 -14.48 9.53 0.15
N ARG A 101 -14.76 9.70 1.45
CA ARG A 101 -14.54 10.99 2.12
C ARG A 101 -13.06 11.38 2.14
N ALA A 102 -12.15 10.43 2.36
CA ALA A 102 -10.71 10.69 2.30
C ALA A 102 -10.28 11.18 0.91
N ARG A 103 -10.77 10.52 -0.15
CA ARG A 103 -10.51 10.90 -1.55
C ARG A 103 -11.08 12.27 -1.90
N ASP A 104 -12.31 12.57 -1.50
CA ASP A 104 -12.97 13.84 -1.81
C ASP A 104 -12.23 15.01 -1.17
N ILE A 105 -11.86 14.90 0.11
CA ILE A 105 -11.06 15.91 0.81
C ILE A 105 -9.67 16.04 0.16
N LYS A 106 -9.02 14.91 -0.17
CA LYS A 106 -7.72 14.92 -0.85
C LYS A 106 -7.81 15.67 -2.19
N ASN A 107 -8.85 15.42 -2.99
CA ASN A 107 -9.05 16.12 -4.27
C ASN A 107 -9.30 17.62 -4.06
N MET A 108 -10.13 18.00 -3.09
CA MET A 108 -10.34 19.42 -2.75
C MET A 108 -9.04 20.13 -2.36
N LEU A 109 -8.16 19.46 -1.61
CA LEU A 109 -6.85 20.01 -1.21
C LEU A 109 -5.89 20.09 -2.41
N ALA A 110 -5.92 19.13 -3.32
CA ALA A 110 -5.15 19.18 -4.56
C ALA A 110 -5.59 20.35 -5.44
N ASP A 111 -6.90 20.51 -5.67
CA ASP A 111 -7.46 21.63 -6.42
C ASP A 111 -7.09 22.98 -5.77
N THR A 112 -7.07 23.03 -4.43
CA THR A 112 -6.66 24.25 -3.71
C THR A 112 -5.20 24.57 -3.97
N LEU A 113 -4.32 23.57 -3.95
CA LEU A 113 -2.90 23.76 -4.22
C LEU A 113 -2.66 24.24 -5.66
N ASP A 114 -3.41 23.70 -6.63
CA ASP A 114 -3.33 24.10 -8.04
C ASP A 114 -3.68 25.58 -8.28
N ASN A 115 -4.48 26.17 -7.39
CA ASN A 115 -4.95 27.56 -7.50
C ASN A 115 -4.26 28.51 -6.52
N LEU A 116 -3.22 28.07 -5.79
CA LEU A 116 -2.43 28.99 -4.99
C LEU A 116 -1.67 29.95 -5.90
N PRO A 117 -1.65 31.26 -5.58
CA PRO A 117 -0.81 32.19 -6.31
C PRO A 117 0.66 31.78 -6.18
N GLU A 118 1.40 31.89 -7.29
CA GLU A 118 2.85 31.74 -7.26
C GLU A 118 3.41 32.73 -6.23
N GLN A 119 4.18 32.22 -5.26
CA GLN A 119 4.96 33.07 -4.38
C GLN A 119 6.27 33.39 -5.11
N GLU A 120 6.51 34.68 -5.40
CA GLU A 120 7.85 35.15 -5.73
C GLU A 120 8.67 35.08 -4.43
N ASP A 121 9.63 34.15 -4.37
CA ASP A 121 10.66 34.10 -3.32
C ASP A 121 11.58 35.34 -3.37
#